data_AF-A0A3S9JN62-F1
#
_entry.id   AF-A0A3S9JN62-F1
#
_cell.length_a   1.000
_cell.length_b   1.000
_cell.length_c   1.000
_cell.angle_alpha   90.00
_cell.angle_beta   90.00
_cell.angle_gamma   90.00
#
_symmetry.space_group_name_H-M   'P 1'
#
loop_
_entity.id
_entity.type
_entity.pdbx_description
1 polymer ?
#
loop_
_entity_poly.entity_id
_entity_poly.type
_entity_poly.pdbx_seq_one_letter_code
_entity_poly.pdbx_strand_id
1 'polypeptide(L)'
;AVEATTKYFLTQAAAAATLLFASVTNAWLTGQWEIQQITHPLPNTMITLALALKIGLAPLHAWLPEVLQGLDLTTGLILSTW
;
A
#
# COMPACT_ATOMS: atom_id res chain seq x y z
N ALA A 1 -16.96 12.74 1.53
CA ALA A 1 -16.32 12.71 0.19
C ALA A 1 -14.90 13.28 0.22
N VAL A 2 -14.67 14.61 0.16
CA VAL A 2 -13.33 15.20 -0.03
C VAL A 2 -12.29 14.76 1.02
N GLU A 3 -12.67 14.69 2.29
CA GLU A 3 -11.77 14.23 3.36
C GLU A 3 -11.35 12.76 3.18
N ALA A 4 -12.33 11.86 2.95
CA ALA A 4 -12.07 10.44 2.70
C ALA A 4 -11.21 10.24 1.45
N THR A 5 -11.48 10.98 0.38
CA THR A 5 -10.65 10.95 -0.84
C THR A 5 -9.22 11.41 -0.56
N THR A 6 -9.03 12.47 0.23
CA THR A 6 -7.70 12.96 0.60
C THR A 6 -6.94 11.94 1.45
N LYS A 7 -7.59 11.35 2.45
CA LYS A 7 -7.00 10.30 3.32
C LYS A 7 -6.60 9.07 2.51
N TYR A 8 -7.48 8.60 1.63
CA TYR A 8 -7.20 7.49 0.71
C TYR A 8 -6.04 7.82 -0.22
N PHE A 9 -6.05 9.01 -0.85
CA PHE A 9 -5.00 9.40 -1.78
C PHE A 9 -3.61 9.41 -1.12
N LEU A 10 -3.48 10.06 0.05
CA LEU A 10 -2.19 10.17 0.73
C LEU A 10 -1.66 8.81 1.18
N THR A 11 -2.53 7.95 1.71
CA THR A 11 -2.14 6.61 2.18
C THR A 11 -1.72 5.70 1.03
N GLN A 12 -2.50 5.67 -0.06
CA GLN A 12 -2.19 4.84 -1.22
C GLN A 12 -0.99 5.36 -2.02
N ALA A 13 -0.81 6.69 -2.10
CA ALA A 13 0.37 7.28 -2.72
C ALA A 13 1.65 6.95 -1.93
N ALA A 14 1.60 7.04 -0.60
CA ALA A 14 2.71 6.65 0.26
C ALA A 14 3.04 5.15 0.09
N ALA A 15 2.03 4.28 0.11
CA ALA A 15 2.21 2.85 -0.11
C ALA A 15 2.85 2.53 -1.47
N ALA A 16 2.39 3.20 -2.55
CA ALA A 16 2.97 3.04 -3.88
C ALA A 16 4.43 3.52 -3.95
N ALA A 17 4.74 4.66 -3.33
CA ALA A 17 6.11 5.18 -3.26
C ALA A 17 7.04 4.23 -2.48
N THR A 18 6.58 3.67 -1.34
CA THR A 18 7.34 2.67 -0.57
C THR A 18 7.58 1.39 -1.37
N LEU A 19 6.58 0.91 -2.12
CA LEU A 19 6.71 -0.27 -2.97
C LEU A 19 7.76 -0.05 -4.08
N LEU A 20 7.73 1.11 -4.73
CA LEU A 20 8.71 1.47 -5.76
C LEU A 20 10.11 1.60 -5.17
N PHE A 21 10.24 2.27 -4.03
CA PHE A 21 11.53 2.39 -3.33
C PHE A 21 12.10 1.02 -2.97
N ALA A 22 11.27 0.10 -2.47
CA ALA A 22 11.70 -1.24 -2.14
C ALA A 22 12.11 -2.06 -3.37
N SER A 23 11.40 -1.90 -4.49
CA SER A 23 11.73 -2.55 -5.76
C SER A 23 13.07 -2.05 -6.33
N VAL A 24 13.29 -0.73 -6.32
CA VAL A 24 14.57 -0.11 -6.71
C VAL A 24 15.70 -0.57 -5.78
N THR A 25 15.45 -0.65 -4.47
CA THR A 25 16.43 -1.15 -3.50
C THR A 25 16.79 -2.62 -3.77
N ASN A 26 15.80 -3.46 -4.10
CA ASN A 26 16.05 -4.86 -4.46
C ASN A 26 16.90 -4.96 -5.74
N ALA A 27 16.55 -4.21 -6.78
CA ALA A 27 17.29 -4.17 -8.03
C ALA A 27 18.71 -3.63 -7.85
N TRP A 28 18.90 -2.64 -6.97
CA TRP A 28 20.22 -2.12 -6.63
C TRP A 28 21.11 -3.18 -5.95
N LEU A 29 20.55 -3.98 -5.05
CA LEU A 29 21.31 -5.00 -4.29
C LEU A 29 21.58 -6.27 -5.10
N THR A 30 20.67 -6.66 -5.99
CA THR A 30 20.73 -7.96 -6.71
C THR A 30 21.06 -7.83 -8.19
N GLY A 31 20.89 -6.64 -8.78
CA GLY A 31 20.98 -6.42 -10.22
C GLY A 31 19.80 -6.99 -11.02
N GLN A 32 18.74 -7.48 -10.36
CA GLN A 32 17.60 -8.15 -11.00
C GLN A 32 16.29 -7.43 -10.73
N TRP A 33 15.37 -7.51 -11.69
CA TRP A 33 14.01 -6.95 -11.61
C TRP A 33 12.92 -8.03 -11.49
N GLU A 34 13.32 -9.29 -11.31
CA GLU A 34 12.37 -10.40 -11.19
C GLU A 34 11.58 -10.30 -9.87
N ILE A 35 10.26 -10.47 -9.96
CA ILE A 35 9.34 -10.35 -8.82
C ILE A 35 9.59 -11.43 -7.77
N GLN A 36 9.99 -12.64 -8.19
CA GLN A 36 10.14 -13.80 -7.30
C GLN A 36 11.44 -13.78 -6.47
N GLN A 37 12.39 -12.90 -6.79
CA GLN A 37 13.75 -12.93 -6.22
C GLN A 37 13.98 -11.86 -5.14
N ILE A 38 13.10 -11.77 -4.14
CA ILE A 38 13.25 -10.82 -3.03
C ILE A 38 13.68 -11.57 -1.78
N THR A 39 14.99 -11.78 -1.66
CA THR A 39 15.59 -12.53 -0.53
C THR A 39 16.18 -11.61 0.53
N HIS A 40 16.55 -10.38 0.17
CA HIS A 40 17.14 -9.45 1.12
C HIS A 40 16.09 -8.96 2.14
N PRO A 41 16.36 -9.02 3.45
CA PRO A 41 15.36 -8.75 4.48
C PRO A 41 14.78 -7.33 4.41
N LEU A 42 15.60 -6.35 4.02
CA LEU A 42 15.19 -4.94 3.97
C LEU A 42 14.13 -4.61 2.88
N PRO A 43 14.33 -4.89 1.58
CA PRO A 43 13.27 -4.69 0.58
C PRO A 43 12.06 -5.60 0.83
N ASN A 44 12.26 -6.81 1.38
CA ASN A 44 11.16 -7.70 1.73
C ASN A 44 10.24 -7.10 2.81
N THR A 45 10.80 -6.55 3.89
CA THR A 45 9.99 -5.90 4.93
C THR A 45 9.29 -4.64 4.40
N MET A 46 9.97 -3.82 3.59
CA MET A 46 9.35 -2.63 2.99
C MET A 46 8.19 -2.97 2.04
N ILE A 47 8.33 -4.01 1.20
CA ILE A 47 7.23 -4.48 0.34
C ILE A 47 6.08 -4.98 1.19
N THR A 48 6.36 -5.76 2.24
CA THR A 48 5.33 -6.26 3.14
C THR A 48 4.57 -5.11 3.81
N LEU A 49 5.28 -4.08 4.28
CA LEU A 49 4.65 -2.88 4.86
C LEU A 49 3.85 -2.08 3.82
N ALA A 50 4.37 -1.92 2.60
CA ALA A 50 3.66 -1.23 1.52
C ALA A 50 2.36 -1.95 1.13
N LEU A 51 2.39 -3.27 1.02
CA LEU A 51 1.22 -4.09 0.75
C LEU A 51 0.23 -4.06 1.92
N ALA A 52 0.72 -4.20 3.15
CA ALA A 52 -0.10 -4.08 4.36
C ALA A 52 -0.81 -2.73 4.44
N LEU A 53 -0.12 -1.63 4.11
CA LEU A 53 -0.74 -0.30 4.04
C LEU A 53 -1.81 -0.24 2.95
N LYS A 54 -1.53 -0.77 1.76
CA LYS A 54 -2.45 -0.79 0.61
C LYS A 54 -3.78 -1.49 0.90
N ILE A 55 -3.75 -2.60 1.63
CA ILE A 55 -4.94 -3.42 1.94
C ILE A 55 -5.53 -3.09 3.31
N GLY A 56 -4.93 -2.18 4.07
CA GLY A 56 -5.37 -1.83 5.43
C GLY A 56 -5.21 -2.97 6.44
N LEU A 57 -4.10 -3.72 6.39
CA LEU A 57 -3.78 -4.76 7.37
C LEU A 57 -3.28 -4.13 8.69
N ALA A 58 -3.60 -4.72 9.84
CA ALA A 58 -3.07 -4.26 11.12
C ALA A 58 -1.52 -4.32 11.16
N PRO A 59 -0.83 -3.30 11.73
CA PRO A 59 -1.36 -2.12 12.44
C PRO A 59 -1.70 -0.92 11.52
N LEU A 60 -1.55 -1.04 10.20
CA LEU A 60 -1.69 0.03 9.20
C LEU A 60 -3.12 0.21 8.66
N HIS A 61 -4.13 -0.16 9.45
CA HIS A 61 -5.53 -0.22 9.05
C HIS A 61 -6.33 1.06 9.36
N ALA A 62 -5.74 2.03 10.07
CA ALA A 62 -6.45 3.20 10.59
C ALA A 62 -7.13 4.05 9.50
N TRP A 63 -6.61 4.04 8.28
CA TRP A 63 -7.20 4.78 7.16
C TRP A 63 -8.53 4.16 6.69
N LEU A 64 -8.70 2.85 6.81
CA LEU A 64 -9.79 2.11 6.17
C LEU A 64 -11.16 2.43 6.81
N PRO A 65 -11.37 2.39 8.14
CA PRO A 65 -12.65 2.75 8.75
C PRO A 65 -13.08 4.19 8.46
N GLU A 66 -12.14 5.13 8.54
CA GLU A 66 -12.43 6.55 8.31
C GLU A 66 -12.77 6.85 6.85
N VAL A 67 -12.09 6.19 5.90
CA VAL A 67 -12.40 6.32 4.48
C VAL A 67 -13.75 5.70 4.17
N LEU A 68 -14.02 4.47 4.61
CA LEU A 68 -15.30 3.79 4.34
C LEU A 68 -16.50 4.55 4.93
N GLN A 69 -16.36 5.17 6.09
CA GLN A 69 -17.41 6.00 6.69
C GLN A 69 -17.74 7.24 5.84
N GLY A 70 -16.77 7.78 5.09
CA GLY A 70 -16.92 8.99 4.30
C GLY A 70 -17.35 8.78 2.84
N LEU A 71 -17.61 7.53 2.43
CA LEU A 71 -18.02 7.10 1.09
C LEU A 71 -19.49 6.66 1.05
N ASP A 72 -20.08 6.65 -0.15
CA ASP A 72 -21.34 5.94 -0.37
C ASP A 72 -21.12 4.41 -0.42
N LEU A 73 -22.21 3.65 -0.28
CA LEU A 73 -22.14 2.19 -0.20
C LEU A 73 -21.55 1.55 -1.47
N THR A 74 -21.89 2.10 -2.65
CA THR A 74 -21.40 1.59 -3.94
C THR A 74 -19.89 1.75 -4.08
N THR A 75 -19.36 2.92 -3.73
CA THR A 75 -17.92 3.20 -3.78
C THR A 75 -17.17 2.45 -2.68
N GLY A 76 -17.74 2.36 -1.48
CA GLY A 76 -17.19 1.55 -0.39
C GLY A 76 -17.11 0.06 -0.72
N LEU A 77 -18.12 -0.49 -1.41
CA LEU A 77 -18.11 -1.88 -1.88
C LEU A 77 -17.01 -2.12 -2.92
N ILE A 78 -16.86 -1.20 -3.89
CA ILE A 78 -15.76 -1.27 -4.87
C ILE A 78 -14.41 -1.22 -4.15
N LEU A 79 -14.19 -0.25 -3.27
CA LEU A 79 -12.93 -0.11 -2.53
C LEU A 79 -12.58 -1.34 -1.68
N SER A 80 -13.59 -2.05 -1.16
CA SER A 80 -13.37 -3.23 -0.30
C SER A 80 -13.12 -4.52 -1.08
N THR A 81 -13.28 -4.52 -2.41
CA THR A 81 -13.18 -5.73 -3.25
C THR A 81 -12.14 -5.63 -4.37
N TRP A 82 -11.73 -4.42 -4.72
CA TRP A 82 -10.77 -4.12 -5.78
C TRP A 82 -9.37 -3.86 -5.20
#